data_AF-A0A520I4M3-F1
#
_entry.id   AF-A0A520I4M3-F1
#
_cell.length_a   1.000
_cell.length_b   1.000
_cell.length_c   1.000
_cell.angle_alpha   90.00
_cell.angle_beta   90.00
_cell.angle_gamma   90.00
#
_symmetry.space_group_name_H-M   'P 1'
#
loop_
_entity.id
_entity.type
_entity.pdbx_description
1 polymer ?
#
loop_
_entity_poly.entity_id
_entity_poly.type
_entity_poly.pdbx_seq_one_letter_code
_entity_poly.pdbx_strand_id
1 'polypeptide(L)'
;MRAGSAIAAGLLLATAASAQVWRSDQGDGSYRNPVLYADYPDPDIIRVGRDYYFASTTFANTPGITILHSRDLVNWTITSHLVPRLEGRPQYDLVGGNAYRKGLYASSLRYHAGTYYLANTPVGQNTRIWYASDVRGPWRYHELDRQAFDPGLFIEPDGRAYLATASTADGTITLLTLDRALAHVTASRKIHYIKGAEGSKLLRRGDYYYLFNALPPRLALSVSRSRSLFGPWETRDQIDDTTGGHQGALVDLPDGRWFGFVMEDSGAIGRMTNISPVFWRDDWPVWGTPAAPGRVPRQATKPITGHRFAEPATSDDFG
;
A
#
# COMPACT_ATOMS: atom_id res chain seq x y z
N MET A 1 6.75 -78.65 21.07
CA MET A 1 7.03 -77.87 19.85
C MET A 1 6.78 -76.40 20.17
N ARG A 2 7.77 -75.54 19.91
CA ARG A 2 7.73 -74.10 20.23
C ARG A 2 6.85 -73.38 19.20
N ALA A 3 5.91 -72.56 19.66
CA ALA A 3 5.28 -71.53 18.83
C ALA A 3 5.82 -70.17 19.30
N GLY A 4 6.69 -69.57 18.49
CA GLY A 4 7.21 -68.23 18.71
C GLY A 4 6.30 -67.21 18.04
N SER A 5 5.76 -66.28 18.84
CA SER A 5 5.05 -65.11 18.32
C SER A 5 6.07 -64.03 17.95
N ALA A 6 6.24 -63.75 16.66
CA ALA A 6 6.98 -62.60 16.17
C ALA A 6 6.04 -61.39 16.11
N ILE A 7 6.28 -60.39 16.96
CA ILE A 7 5.63 -59.08 16.88
C ILE A 7 6.44 -58.26 15.87
N ALA A 8 5.88 -58.01 14.69
CA ALA A 8 6.45 -57.08 13.72
C ALA A 8 6.08 -55.65 14.14
N ALA A 9 7.05 -54.92 14.70
CA ALA A 9 6.92 -53.49 14.93
C ALA A 9 7.14 -52.75 13.60
N GLY A 10 6.05 -52.33 12.96
CA GLY A 10 6.11 -51.42 11.81
C GLY A 10 6.50 -50.02 12.29
N LEU A 11 7.69 -49.54 11.91
CA LEU A 11 8.02 -48.12 12.04
C LEU A 11 7.15 -47.34 11.04
N LEU A 12 6.15 -46.64 11.55
CA LEU A 12 5.51 -45.54 10.84
C LEU A 12 6.51 -44.38 10.78
N LEU A 13 7.15 -44.21 9.62
CA LEU A 13 7.85 -42.97 9.29
C LEU A 13 6.80 -41.87 9.21
N ALA A 14 6.65 -41.10 10.29
CA ALA A 14 5.93 -39.85 10.26
C ALA A 14 6.71 -38.89 9.34
N THR A 15 6.29 -38.77 8.09
CA THR A 15 6.67 -37.63 7.26
C THR A 15 6.12 -36.40 7.96
N ALA A 16 7.00 -35.60 8.56
CA ALA A 16 6.64 -34.26 9.01
C ALA A 16 6.06 -33.54 7.80
N ALA A 17 4.75 -33.36 7.76
CA ALA A 17 4.13 -32.47 6.80
C ALA A 17 4.67 -31.08 7.12
N SER A 18 5.63 -30.60 6.32
CA SER A 18 5.99 -29.18 6.36
C SER A 18 4.69 -28.42 6.13
N ALA A 19 4.22 -27.69 7.14
CA ALA A 19 3.12 -26.77 6.98
C ALA A 19 3.47 -25.88 5.79
N GLN A 20 2.70 -25.97 4.71
CA GLN A 20 2.98 -25.20 3.52
C GLN A 20 2.72 -23.74 3.86
N VAL A 21 3.81 -22.99 4.06
CA VAL A 21 3.79 -21.53 4.17
C VAL A 21 3.01 -20.98 2.98
N TRP A 22 2.12 -20.02 3.25
CA TRP A 22 1.37 -19.40 2.18
C TRP A 22 2.32 -18.87 1.10
N ARG A 23 2.17 -19.39 -0.12
CA ARG A 23 2.97 -18.98 -1.26
C ARG A 23 2.08 -18.35 -2.32
N SER A 24 2.28 -17.07 -2.61
CA SER A 24 1.52 -16.37 -3.65
C SER A 24 1.99 -16.76 -5.06
N ASP A 25 3.31 -16.77 -5.31
CA ASP A 25 3.88 -17.24 -6.56
C ASP A 25 3.77 -18.77 -6.68
N GLN A 26 2.99 -19.25 -7.64
CA GLN A 26 2.74 -20.68 -7.82
C GLN A 26 3.88 -21.43 -8.53
N GLY A 27 4.89 -20.71 -9.06
CA GLY A 27 6.03 -21.31 -9.76
C GLY A 27 5.73 -21.85 -11.16
N ASP A 28 4.48 -21.74 -11.62
CA ASP A 28 4.00 -22.18 -12.94
C ASP A 28 3.67 -21.01 -13.88
N GLY A 29 4.07 -19.79 -13.52
CA GLY A 29 3.72 -18.56 -14.23
C GLY A 29 2.40 -17.92 -13.79
N SER A 30 1.74 -18.46 -12.76
CA SER A 30 0.58 -17.86 -12.11
C SER A 30 0.88 -17.37 -10.68
N TYR A 31 0.00 -16.53 -10.16
CA TYR A 31 0.00 -16.10 -8.75
C TYR A 31 -1.40 -16.24 -8.15
N ARG A 32 -1.49 -16.39 -6.83
CA ARG A 32 -2.75 -16.35 -6.08
C ARG A 32 -2.75 -15.25 -5.03
N ASN A 33 -3.88 -14.59 -4.86
CA ASN A 33 -4.08 -13.57 -3.84
C ASN A 33 -4.41 -14.19 -2.46
N PRO A 34 -3.97 -13.56 -1.36
CA PRO A 34 -3.15 -12.33 -1.31
C PRO A 34 -1.68 -12.54 -1.68
N VAL A 35 -1.05 -11.49 -2.20
CA VAL A 35 0.41 -11.48 -2.45
C VAL A 35 1.22 -11.32 -1.16
N LEU A 36 0.62 -10.72 -0.14
CA LEU A 36 1.15 -10.61 1.20
C LEU A 36 0.11 -11.13 2.20
N TYR A 37 0.30 -12.36 2.68
CA TYR A 37 -0.61 -13.03 3.61
C TYR A 37 -0.27 -12.72 5.08
N ALA A 38 -0.27 -11.43 5.39
CA ALA A 38 0.00 -10.86 6.71
C ALA A 38 -0.53 -9.41 6.74
N ASP A 39 -0.48 -8.75 7.90
CA ASP A 39 -0.93 -7.36 8.06
C ASP A 39 0.04 -6.38 7.37
N TYR A 40 -0.27 -6.03 6.12
CA TYR A 40 0.42 -5.01 5.31
C TYR A 40 -0.58 -3.94 4.81
N PRO A 41 -1.08 -3.09 5.72
CA PRO A 41 -2.17 -2.17 5.43
C PRO A 41 -1.80 -0.89 4.69
N ASP A 42 -2.86 -0.23 4.19
CA ASP A 42 -2.88 1.10 3.59
C ASP A 42 -1.96 1.25 2.36
N PRO A 43 -2.11 0.39 1.34
CA PRO A 43 -1.02 0.21 0.40
C PRO A 43 -0.75 1.40 -0.51
N ASP A 44 0.52 1.81 -0.58
CA ASP A 44 0.99 2.85 -1.50
C ASP A 44 2.20 2.36 -2.29
N ILE A 45 2.02 2.21 -3.60
CA ILE A 45 3.01 1.61 -4.50
C ILE A 45 3.51 2.60 -5.53
N ILE A 46 4.81 2.52 -5.84
CA ILE A 46 5.44 3.22 -6.96
C ILE A 46 6.34 2.28 -7.76
N ARG A 47 6.64 2.69 -8.99
CA ARG A 47 7.67 2.08 -9.84
C ARG A 47 8.80 3.07 -10.07
N VAL A 48 10.05 2.61 -9.95
CA VAL A 48 11.26 3.35 -10.31
C VAL A 48 12.09 2.46 -11.24
N GLY A 49 12.03 2.77 -12.54
CA GLY A 49 12.62 1.90 -13.56
C GLY A 49 11.94 0.53 -13.59
N ARG A 50 12.69 -0.52 -13.20
CA ARG A 50 12.24 -1.92 -13.11
C ARG A 50 11.91 -2.38 -11.69
N ASP A 51 12.10 -1.52 -10.71
CA ASP A 51 11.95 -1.83 -9.30
C ASP A 51 10.63 -1.21 -8.79
N TYR A 52 9.91 -1.98 -7.99
CA TYR A 52 8.64 -1.58 -7.38
C TYR A 52 8.85 -1.43 -5.88
N TYR A 53 8.31 -0.35 -5.33
CA TYR A 53 8.37 -0.06 -3.90
C TYR A 53 6.98 0.14 -3.35
N PHE A 54 6.74 -0.46 -2.20
CA PHE A 54 5.44 -0.52 -1.54
C PHE A 54 5.62 -0.06 -0.09
N ALA A 55 4.93 1.00 0.33
CA ALA A 55 4.92 1.47 1.71
C ALA A 55 3.66 1.00 2.45
N SER A 56 3.83 0.50 3.66
CA SER A 56 2.77 -0.05 4.52
C SER A 56 2.78 0.58 5.91
N THR A 57 1.58 0.82 6.45
CA THR A 57 1.36 1.37 7.80
C THR A 57 1.86 0.42 8.90
N THR A 58 2.38 0.99 10.00
CA THR A 58 2.83 0.22 11.19
C THR A 58 2.28 0.74 12.52
N PHE A 59 1.46 1.80 12.52
CA PHE A 59 0.94 2.41 13.74
C PHE A 59 2.08 2.83 14.70
N ALA A 60 2.03 2.33 15.93
CA ALA A 60 3.03 2.58 16.96
C ALA A 60 4.15 1.52 17.00
N ASN A 61 4.13 0.55 16.08
CA ASN A 61 5.22 -0.41 15.96
C ASN A 61 6.44 0.28 15.37
N THR A 62 7.61 -0.07 15.91
CA THR A 62 8.91 0.42 15.48
C THR A 62 9.81 -0.76 15.11
N PRO A 63 10.60 -0.70 14.02
CA PRO A 63 10.77 0.44 13.10
C PRO A 63 9.48 0.81 12.31
N GLY A 64 9.30 2.11 12.08
CA GLY A 64 8.04 2.70 11.61
C GLY A 64 7.96 2.82 10.08
N ILE A 65 6.76 2.53 9.53
CA ILE A 65 6.44 2.40 8.10
C ILE A 65 7.36 1.41 7.39
N THR A 66 6.83 0.24 7.04
CA THR A 66 7.59 -0.78 6.32
C THR A 66 7.62 -0.44 4.83
N ILE A 67 8.81 -0.45 4.22
CA ILE A 67 8.98 -0.29 2.79
C ILE A 67 9.45 -1.63 2.21
N LEU A 68 8.67 -2.17 1.29
CA LEU A 68 8.95 -3.41 0.59
C LEU A 68 9.43 -3.14 -0.85
N HIS A 69 10.21 -4.07 -1.38
CA HIS A 69 10.73 -4.07 -2.73
C HIS A 69 10.30 -5.33 -3.48
N SER A 70 9.99 -5.17 -4.77
CA SER A 70 9.74 -6.26 -5.70
C SER A 70 10.21 -5.89 -7.10
N ARG A 71 10.39 -6.90 -7.96
CA ARG A 71 10.56 -6.73 -9.41
C ARG A 71 9.43 -7.35 -10.23
N ASP A 72 8.48 -8.00 -9.56
CA ASP A 72 7.41 -8.75 -10.21
C ASP A 72 6.03 -8.59 -9.58
N LEU A 73 5.87 -7.66 -8.64
CA LEU A 73 4.64 -7.36 -7.91
C LEU A 73 4.10 -8.49 -7.00
N VAL A 74 4.70 -9.68 -7.02
CA VAL A 74 4.19 -10.88 -6.33
C VAL A 74 5.16 -11.33 -5.24
N ASN A 75 6.45 -11.35 -5.56
CA ASN A 75 7.51 -11.70 -4.62
C ASN A 75 8.07 -10.42 -4.01
N TRP A 76 7.97 -10.30 -2.69
CA TRP A 76 8.30 -9.07 -1.96
C TRP A 76 9.33 -9.35 -0.88
N THR A 77 10.22 -8.40 -0.65
CA THR A 77 11.13 -8.38 0.50
C THR A 77 11.03 -7.05 1.20
N ILE A 78 11.16 -7.02 2.54
CA ILE A 78 11.31 -5.76 3.27
C ILE A 78 12.67 -5.18 2.89
N THR A 79 12.69 -3.97 2.30
CA THR A 79 13.93 -3.30 1.90
C THR A 79 14.41 -2.29 2.93
N SER A 80 13.50 -1.67 3.67
CA SER A 80 13.81 -0.66 4.68
C SER A 80 12.58 -0.30 5.50
N HIS A 81 12.78 0.59 6.47
CA HIS A 81 11.73 1.29 7.17
C HIS A 81 11.97 2.80 7.06
N LEU A 82 10.92 3.61 7.22
CA LEU A 82 11.04 5.06 7.17
C LEU A 82 11.84 5.60 8.36
N VAL A 83 11.51 5.13 9.57
CA VAL A 83 12.16 5.57 10.81
C VAL A 83 12.53 4.39 11.70
N PRO A 84 13.71 4.40 12.34
CA PRO A 84 14.10 3.38 13.30
C PRO A 84 13.36 3.51 14.65
N ARG A 85 12.85 4.71 14.96
CA ARG A 85 12.14 5.05 16.21
C ARG A 85 11.05 6.09 15.94
N LEU A 86 9.95 5.99 16.68
CA LEU A 86 8.92 7.03 16.73
C LEU A 86 9.31 8.15 17.70
N GLU A 87 9.18 9.40 17.28
CA GLU A 87 9.58 10.57 18.05
C GLU A 87 8.43 11.59 18.18
N GLY A 88 8.61 12.53 19.12
CA GLY A 88 7.72 13.68 19.32
C GLY A 88 6.68 13.52 20.43
N ARG A 89 6.57 12.34 21.07
CA ARG A 89 5.64 12.08 22.18
C ARG A 89 6.20 11.05 23.18
N PRO A 90 6.12 11.28 24.50
CA PRO A 90 6.59 10.32 25.50
C PRO A 90 5.79 9.01 25.50
N GLN A 91 4.55 9.00 25.02
CA GLN A 91 3.73 7.79 24.93
C GLN A 91 4.25 6.77 23.91
N TYR A 92 5.10 7.17 22.96
CA TYR A 92 5.79 6.21 22.09
C TYR A 92 6.83 5.39 22.86
N ASP A 93 7.32 5.92 23.98
CA ASP A 93 8.21 5.22 24.92
C ASP A 93 7.42 4.57 26.06
N LEU A 94 6.10 4.49 25.92
CA LEU A 94 5.15 4.00 26.95
C LEU A 94 5.28 4.74 28.30
N VAL A 95 5.77 5.98 28.27
CA VAL A 95 5.88 6.85 29.45
C VAL A 95 4.58 7.64 29.62
N GLY A 96 3.98 7.53 30.80
CA GLY A 96 2.76 8.27 31.15
C GLY A 96 1.52 7.88 30.33
N GLY A 97 1.52 6.71 29.69
CA GLY A 97 0.42 6.21 28.87
C GLY A 97 0.89 5.24 27.79
N ASN A 98 0.04 5.00 26.78
CA ASN A 98 0.36 4.16 25.63
C ASN A 98 0.09 4.89 24.30
N ALA A 99 0.61 4.30 23.22
CA ALA A 99 0.39 4.76 21.85
C ALA A 99 -0.35 3.71 20.99
N TYR A 100 -1.07 2.76 21.60
CA TYR A 100 -1.81 1.74 20.84
C TYR A 100 -2.82 2.40 19.90
N ARG A 101 -2.86 1.92 18.64
CA ARG A 101 -3.69 2.50 17.57
C ARG A 101 -3.43 4.02 17.38
N LYS A 102 -2.17 4.44 17.53
CA LYS A 102 -1.65 5.78 17.20
C LYS A 102 -0.39 5.60 16.34
N GLY A 103 0.46 6.62 16.26
CA GLY A 103 1.71 6.55 15.51
C GLY A 103 1.52 6.90 14.05
N LEU A 104 2.13 6.13 13.16
CA LEU A 104 2.19 6.41 11.73
C LEU A 104 1.09 5.62 11.01
N TYR A 105 0.08 6.32 10.51
CA TYR A 105 -1.02 5.77 9.69
C TYR A 105 -0.63 5.77 8.19
N ALA A 106 -1.61 5.72 7.29
CA ALA A 106 -1.43 5.70 5.84
C ALA A 106 -0.42 6.75 5.37
N SER A 107 0.51 6.31 4.53
CA SER A 107 1.59 7.14 3.98
C SER A 107 1.51 7.18 2.46
N SER A 108 2.15 8.16 1.83
CA SER A 108 2.24 8.24 0.36
C SER A 108 3.68 8.42 -0.09
N LEU A 109 4.22 7.39 -0.75
CA LEU A 109 5.57 7.30 -1.29
C LEU A 109 5.56 7.77 -2.76
N ARG A 110 6.50 8.63 -3.14
CA ARG A 110 6.66 9.12 -4.52
C ARG A 110 8.14 9.14 -4.88
N TYR A 111 8.44 9.08 -6.17
CA TYR A 111 9.78 9.29 -6.69
C TYR A 111 9.74 10.39 -7.75
N HIS A 112 10.62 11.37 -7.62
CA HIS A 112 10.71 12.47 -8.56
C HIS A 112 12.15 12.95 -8.67
N ALA A 113 12.65 13.07 -9.91
CA ALA A 113 13.95 13.67 -10.24
C ALA A 113 15.14 13.18 -9.37
N GLY A 114 15.26 11.87 -9.13
CA GLY A 114 16.36 11.31 -8.35
C GLY A 114 16.07 11.12 -6.85
N THR A 115 14.94 11.63 -6.37
CA THR A 115 14.62 11.68 -4.93
C THR A 115 13.35 10.90 -4.64
N TYR A 116 13.41 10.07 -3.60
CA TYR A 116 12.25 9.46 -2.97
C TYR A 116 11.65 10.44 -1.98
N TYR A 117 10.33 10.57 -1.98
CA TYR A 117 9.56 11.36 -1.05
C TYR A 117 8.51 10.49 -0.37
N LEU A 118 8.26 10.69 0.92
CA LEU A 118 7.17 10.01 1.61
C LEU A 118 6.42 11.01 2.50
N ALA A 119 5.12 11.17 2.28
CA ALA A 119 4.26 11.97 3.15
C ALA A 119 3.62 11.08 4.23
N ASN A 120 3.71 11.50 5.49
CA ASN A 120 3.02 10.86 6.61
C ASN A 120 2.60 11.90 7.65
N THR A 121 1.46 11.66 8.31
CA THR A 121 0.99 12.48 9.42
C THR A 121 0.91 11.63 10.67
N PRO A 122 1.92 11.69 11.57
CA PRO A 122 1.85 10.98 12.84
C PRO A 122 0.64 11.47 13.63
N VAL A 123 -0.10 10.56 14.26
CA VAL A 123 -1.36 10.92 14.94
C VAL A 123 -1.12 12.01 15.99
N GLY A 124 -1.80 13.15 15.82
CA GLY A 124 -1.71 14.31 16.71
C GLY A 124 -0.43 15.15 16.52
N GLN A 125 0.30 14.97 15.43
CA GLN A 125 1.44 15.80 15.04
C GLN A 125 1.22 16.36 13.64
N ASN A 126 2.02 17.36 13.26
CA ASN A 126 1.96 17.92 11.92
C ASN A 126 2.48 16.92 10.87
N THR A 127 2.03 17.12 9.64
CA THR A 127 2.44 16.30 8.51
C THR A 127 3.92 16.49 8.23
N ARG A 128 4.62 15.39 7.93
CA ARG A 128 6.02 15.36 7.53
C ARG A 128 6.13 14.90 6.08
N ILE A 129 6.88 15.66 5.29
CA ILE A 129 7.33 15.24 3.96
C ILE A 129 8.78 14.78 4.09
N TRP A 130 8.96 13.47 4.12
CA TRP A 130 10.25 12.81 4.16
C TRP A 130 10.87 12.77 2.76
N TYR A 131 12.19 12.82 2.69
CA TYR A 131 12.95 12.71 1.45
C TYR A 131 14.30 11.99 1.64
N ALA A 132 14.72 11.25 0.61
CA ALA A 132 16.00 10.55 0.55
C ALA A 132 16.41 10.28 -0.92
N SER A 133 17.71 10.19 -1.20
CA SER A 133 18.21 9.77 -2.51
C SER A 133 18.18 8.25 -2.72
N ASP A 134 18.10 7.49 -1.63
CA ASP A 134 17.93 6.04 -1.60
C ASP A 134 16.68 5.72 -0.77
N VAL A 135 15.84 4.80 -1.25
CA VAL A 135 14.62 4.35 -0.55
C VAL A 135 14.92 3.70 0.82
N ARG A 136 16.17 3.31 1.05
CA ARG A 136 16.67 2.79 2.33
C ARG A 136 17.07 3.89 3.32
N GLY A 137 17.01 5.15 2.88
CA GLY A 137 17.44 6.30 3.64
C GLY A 137 18.94 6.60 3.48
N PRO A 138 19.54 7.43 4.36
CA PRO A 138 18.88 8.06 5.51
C PRO A 138 17.80 9.04 5.08
N TRP A 139 16.65 8.99 5.76
CA TRP A 139 15.53 9.88 5.51
C TRP A 139 15.69 11.18 6.33
N ARG A 140 15.41 12.32 5.68
CA ARG A 140 15.23 13.62 6.31
C ARG A 140 13.80 14.08 6.05
N TYR A 141 13.30 15.08 6.78
CA TYR A 141 11.95 15.60 6.51
C TYR A 141 11.85 17.11 6.67
N HIS A 142 10.84 17.66 6.00
CA HIS A 142 10.25 18.94 6.33
C HIS A 142 8.94 18.70 7.08
N GLU A 143 8.71 19.42 8.17
CA GLU A 143 7.44 19.39 8.89
C GLU A 143 6.58 20.56 8.43
N LEU A 144 5.36 20.27 7.99
CA LEU A 144 4.40 21.28 7.57
C LEU A 144 3.81 22.02 8.78
N ASP A 145 3.17 23.16 8.53
CA ASP A 145 2.52 23.98 9.56
C ASP A 145 1.17 23.42 10.05
N ARG A 146 0.75 22.24 9.56
CA ARG A 146 -0.57 21.66 9.79
C ARG A 146 -0.57 20.14 9.66
N GLN A 147 -1.69 19.55 10.07
CA GLN A 147 -2.02 18.15 9.79
C GLN A 147 -2.73 18.01 8.44
N ALA A 148 -2.44 16.92 7.74
CA ALA A 148 -3.13 16.43 6.56
C ALA A 148 -3.38 14.93 6.79
N PHE A 149 -4.60 14.57 7.21
CA PHE A 149 -4.97 13.17 7.45
C PHE A 149 -4.90 12.36 6.14
N ASP A 150 -4.39 11.13 6.21
CA ASP A 150 -4.12 10.25 5.07
C ASP A 150 -3.53 10.99 3.85
N PRO A 151 -2.30 11.53 4.00
CA PRO A 151 -1.72 12.41 3.00
C PRO A 151 -1.45 11.66 1.69
N GLY A 152 -2.09 12.09 0.60
CA GLY A 152 -1.86 11.63 -0.76
C GLY A 152 -0.94 12.58 -1.52
N LEU A 153 0.36 12.33 -1.51
CA LEU A 153 1.35 13.17 -2.19
C LEU A 153 1.28 12.95 -3.70
N PHE A 154 1.33 14.05 -4.46
CA PHE A 154 1.38 14.03 -5.91
C PHE A 154 2.40 15.05 -6.39
N ILE A 155 3.32 14.62 -7.25
CA ILE A 155 4.36 15.49 -7.81
C ILE A 155 4.21 15.41 -9.33
N GLU A 156 3.93 16.55 -9.96
CA GLU A 156 3.88 16.68 -11.41
C GLU A 156 5.27 16.45 -12.03
N PRO A 157 5.34 16.11 -13.32
CA PRO A 157 6.62 15.99 -14.03
C PRO A 157 7.46 17.28 -14.01
N ASP A 158 6.83 18.45 -13.89
CA ASP A 158 7.50 19.74 -13.78
C ASP A 158 7.91 20.10 -12.34
N GLY A 159 7.70 19.21 -11.38
CA GLY A 159 8.02 19.38 -9.96
C GLY A 159 7.01 20.19 -9.14
N ARG A 160 5.83 20.54 -9.69
CA ARG A 160 4.75 21.10 -8.85
C ARG A 160 4.20 19.99 -7.97
N ALA A 161 4.08 20.26 -6.67
CA ALA A 161 3.68 19.25 -5.71
C ALA A 161 2.38 19.64 -4.99
N TYR A 162 1.57 18.61 -4.72
CA TYR A 162 0.27 18.72 -4.10
C TYR A 162 0.09 17.61 -3.07
N LEU A 163 -0.72 17.88 -2.04
CA LEU A 163 -1.08 16.92 -1.02
C LEU A 163 -2.61 16.84 -0.92
N ALA A 164 -3.19 15.73 -1.36
CA ALA A 164 -4.61 15.45 -1.13
C ALA A 164 -4.81 14.94 0.30
N THR A 165 -5.83 15.43 0.98
CA THR A 165 -6.20 14.99 2.33
C THR A 165 -7.71 15.02 2.48
N ALA A 166 -8.26 14.04 3.17
CA ALA A 166 -9.70 13.96 3.43
C ALA A 166 -10.01 14.22 4.90
N SER A 167 -11.08 14.95 5.14
CA SER A 167 -11.65 15.17 6.48
C SER A 167 -12.48 13.95 6.87
N THR A 168 -12.01 13.19 7.86
CA THR A 168 -12.68 11.97 8.36
C THR A 168 -14.08 12.21 8.93
N ALA A 169 -14.37 13.46 9.34
CA ALA A 169 -15.65 13.81 9.95
C ALA A 169 -16.81 13.91 8.93
N ASP A 170 -16.53 14.29 7.69
CA ASP A 170 -17.57 14.55 6.68
C ASP A 170 -17.28 13.97 5.28
N GLY A 171 -16.01 13.71 4.92
CA GLY A 171 -15.59 13.27 3.60
C GLY A 171 -15.20 14.40 2.64
N THR A 172 -14.99 15.62 3.15
CA THR A 172 -14.46 16.73 2.33
C THR A 172 -13.01 16.45 1.94
N ILE A 173 -12.70 16.54 0.64
CA ILE A 173 -11.34 16.35 0.12
C ILE A 173 -10.73 17.72 -0.21
N THR A 174 -9.59 18.00 0.43
CA THR A 174 -8.82 19.22 0.29
C THR A 174 -7.50 18.93 -0.41
N LEU A 175 -7.14 19.78 -1.36
CA LEU A 175 -5.84 19.78 -2.02
C LEU A 175 -4.99 20.93 -1.46
N LEU A 176 -3.86 20.58 -0.87
CA LEU A 176 -2.83 21.53 -0.46
C LEU A 176 -1.83 21.67 -1.60
N THR A 177 -1.47 22.90 -1.96
CA THR A 177 -0.35 23.17 -2.88
C THR A 177 0.90 23.36 -2.05
N LEU A 178 1.99 22.70 -2.44
CA LEU A 178 3.28 22.83 -1.77
C LEU A 178 4.20 23.78 -2.55
N ASP A 179 5.16 24.38 -1.87
CA ASP A 179 6.29 25.06 -2.52
C ASP A 179 7.19 24.04 -3.27
N ARG A 180 8.16 24.56 -4.05
CA ARG A 180 9.07 23.70 -4.85
C ARG A 180 9.99 22.82 -4.00
N ALA A 181 10.24 23.21 -2.75
CA ALA A 181 11.03 22.43 -1.81
C ALA A 181 10.19 21.34 -1.10
N LEU A 182 8.86 21.34 -1.29
CA LEU A 182 7.91 20.50 -0.57
C LEU A 182 7.99 20.69 0.95
N ALA A 183 8.35 21.91 1.38
CA ALA A 183 8.57 22.28 2.77
C ALA A 183 7.42 23.08 3.37
N HIS A 184 6.65 23.79 2.54
CA HIS A 184 5.57 24.66 3.01
C HIS A 184 4.32 24.53 2.16
N VAL A 185 3.16 24.70 2.80
CA VAL A 185 1.86 24.82 2.13
C VAL A 185 1.68 26.26 1.65
N THR A 186 1.49 26.45 0.35
CA THR A 186 1.30 27.77 -0.28
C THR A 186 -0.15 28.09 -0.61
N ALA A 187 -1.00 27.07 -0.77
CA ALA A 187 -2.44 27.22 -0.96
C ALA A 187 -3.22 26.01 -0.45
N SER A 188 -4.50 26.20 -0.16
CA SER A 188 -5.43 25.15 0.26
C SER A 188 -6.77 25.33 -0.43
N ARG A 189 -7.31 24.27 -1.04
CA ARG A 189 -8.58 24.32 -1.76
C ARG A 189 -9.38 23.04 -1.54
N LYS A 190 -10.65 23.16 -1.16
CA LYS A 190 -11.60 22.04 -1.25
C LYS A 190 -11.83 21.74 -2.73
N ILE A 191 -11.54 20.50 -3.14
CA ILE A 191 -11.60 20.11 -4.55
C ILE A 191 -12.73 19.13 -4.83
N HIS A 192 -13.17 18.37 -3.81
CA HIS A 192 -14.19 17.34 -3.99
C HIS A 192 -14.87 16.98 -2.67
N TYR A 193 -15.99 16.28 -2.75
CA TYR A 193 -16.71 15.75 -1.59
C TYR A 193 -17.22 14.35 -1.90
N ILE A 194 -16.85 13.40 -1.05
CA ILE A 194 -17.37 12.03 -1.07
C ILE A 194 -17.60 11.63 0.38
N LYS A 195 -18.86 11.42 0.78
CA LYS A 195 -19.22 11.16 2.18
C LYS A 195 -18.40 9.99 2.76
N GLY A 196 -17.67 10.27 3.84
CA GLY A 196 -16.85 9.28 4.54
C GLY A 196 -15.62 8.79 3.78
N ALA A 197 -15.16 9.53 2.77
CA ALA A 197 -13.93 9.20 2.07
C ALA A 197 -12.68 9.51 2.90
N GLU A 198 -11.68 8.62 2.79
CA GLU A 198 -10.32 8.82 3.30
C GLU A 198 -9.28 8.19 2.36
N GLY A 199 -8.04 7.99 2.84
CA GLY A 199 -7.02 7.24 2.09
C GLY A 199 -6.70 7.81 0.70
N SER A 200 -6.69 9.15 0.56
CA SER A 200 -6.61 9.80 -0.75
C SER A 200 -5.31 9.45 -1.48
N LYS A 201 -5.40 8.96 -2.72
CA LYS A 201 -4.24 8.78 -3.62
C LYS A 201 -4.49 9.44 -4.97
N LEU A 202 -3.51 10.16 -5.48
CA LEU A 202 -3.56 10.80 -6.79
C LEU A 202 -2.65 10.10 -7.80
N LEU A 203 -3.15 9.95 -9.01
CA LEU A 203 -2.46 9.39 -10.18
C LEU A 203 -2.79 10.24 -11.40
N ARG A 204 -1.88 10.32 -12.37
CA ARG A 204 -2.15 10.91 -13.68
C ARG A 204 -1.98 9.86 -14.78
N ARG A 205 -2.93 9.78 -15.70
CA ARG A 205 -2.85 8.94 -16.91
C ARG A 205 -3.52 9.66 -18.08
N GLY A 206 -2.74 9.90 -19.13
CA GLY A 206 -3.18 10.72 -20.27
C GLY A 206 -3.60 12.12 -19.81
N ASP A 207 -4.79 12.53 -20.24
CA ASP A 207 -5.39 13.83 -19.91
C ASP A 207 -6.08 13.89 -18.55
N TYR A 208 -6.18 12.75 -17.85
CA TYR A 208 -6.93 12.65 -16.61
C TYR A 208 -6.03 12.51 -15.39
N TYR A 209 -6.42 13.22 -14.35
CA TYR A 209 -6.08 12.92 -12.97
C TYR A 209 -7.12 11.95 -12.43
N TYR A 210 -6.65 11.01 -11.60
CA TYR A 210 -7.46 10.05 -10.89
C TYR A 210 -7.22 10.20 -9.40
N LEU A 211 -8.30 10.27 -8.63
CA LEU A 211 -8.31 10.39 -7.19
C LEU A 211 -8.97 9.14 -6.62
N PHE A 212 -8.17 8.30 -5.96
CA PHE A 212 -8.61 7.09 -5.29
C PHE A 212 -8.92 7.42 -3.84
N ASN A 213 -10.03 6.89 -3.33
CA ASN A 213 -10.43 7.05 -1.95
C ASN A 213 -10.99 5.76 -1.38
N ALA A 214 -10.53 5.43 -0.18
CA ALA A 214 -11.19 4.45 0.66
C ALA A 214 -12.50 4.99 1.21
N LEU A 215 -13.45 4.08 1.45
CA LEU A 215 -14.75 4.36 2.04
C LEU A 215 -14.93 3.38 3.20
N PRO A 216 -14.28 3.62 4.35
CA PRO A 216 -14.23 2.67 5.47
C PRO A 216 -15.60 2.17 5.94
N PRO A 217 -16.66 3.01 6.02
CA PRO A 217 -18.00 2.52 6.40
C PRO A 217 -18.57 1.43 5.48
N ARG A 218 -18.03 1.30 4.27
CA ARG A 218 -18.45 0.32 3.25
C ARG A 218 -17.36 -0.71 2.93
N LEU A 219 -16.16 -0.60 3.52
CA LEU A 219 -14.98 -1.36 3.12
C LEU A 219 -14.80 -1.38 1.60
N ALA A 220 -14.91 -0.19 0.99
CA ALA A 220 -14.98 -0.01 -0.46
C ALA A 220 -13.96 1.00 -0.98
N LEU A 221 -13.64 0.89 -2.27
CA LEU A 221 -12.82 1.82 -3.03
C LEU A 221 -13.71 2.62 -3.97
N SER A 222 -13.49 3.93 -4.03
CA SER A 222 -14.02 4.79 -5.10
C SER A 222 -12.88 5.40 -5.88
N VAL A 223 -13.14 5.68 -7.15
CA VAL A 223 -12.24 6.43 -8.01
C VAL A 223 -12.99 7.61 -8.57
N SER A 224 -12.36 8.76 -8.51
CA SER A 224 -12.80 9.96 -9.21
C SER A 224 -11.82 10.31 -10.31
N ARG A 225 -12.28 10.95 -11.38
CA ARG A 225 -11.42 11.47 -12.44
C ARG A 225 -11.76 12.92 -12.78
N SER A 226 -10.75 13.66 -13.21
CA SER A 226 -10.92 15.02 -13.73
C SER A 226 -9.79 15.35 -14.70
N ARG A 227 -10.02 16.29 -15.62
CA ARG A 227 -8.95 16.88 -16.44
C ARG A 227 -8.16 17.96 -15.70
N SER A 228 -8.55 18.28 -14.46
CA SER A 228 -7.91 19.27 -13.60
C SER A 228 -7.85 18.76 -12.18
N LEU A 229 -6.70 18.91 -11.50
CA LEU A 229 -6.56 18.64 -10.06
C LEU A 229 -7.57 19.42 -9.19
N PHE A 230 -8.12 20.51 -9.73
CA PHE A 230 -9.09 21.36 -9.03
C PHE A 230 -10.55 21.02 -9.34
N GLY A 231 -10.79 19.94 -10.09
CA GLY A 231 -12.10 19.50 -10.49
C GLY A 231 -12.69 20.27 -11.70
N PRO A 232 -13.98 20.06 -12.00
CA PRO A 232 -14.89 19.16 -11.29
C PRO A 232 -14.48 17.70 -11.44
N TRP A 233 -14.82 16.88 -10.44
CA TRP A 233 -14.51 15.45 -10.41
C TRP A 233 -15.76 14.62 -10.68
N GLU A 234 -15.66 13.67 -11.62
CA GLU A 234 -16.66 12.60 -11.81
C GLU A 234 -16.24 11.42 -10.93
N THR A 235 -17.15 10.77 -10.19
CA THR A 235 -16.84 9.67 -9.26
C THR A 235 -17.59 8.40 -9.63
N ARG A 236 -16.91 7.26 -9.51
CA ARG A 236 -17.50 5.92 -9.60
C ARG A 236 -17.02 5.06 -8.45
N ASP A 237 -17.97 4.38 -7.80
CA ASP A 237 -17.66 3.25 -6.93
C ASP A 237 -16.92 2.17 -7.74
N GLN A 238 -15.97 1.49 -7.10
CA GLN A 238 -15.15 0.44 -7.70
C GLN A 238 -15.45 -0.90 -7.00
N ILE A 239 -14.42 -1.51 -6.43
CA ILE A 239 -14.46 -2.76 -5.68
C ILE A 239 -14.59 -2.50 -4.18
N ASP A 240 -14.88 -3.56 -3.44
CA ASP A 240 -14.99 -3.66 -1.99
C ASP A 240 -14.41 -4.99 -1.51
N ASP A 241 -14.43 -5.24 -0.20
CA ASP A 241 -13.90 -6.49 0.36
C ASP A 241 -14.63 -7.74 -0.17
N THR A 242 -15.91 -7.64 -0.58
CA THR A 242 -16.62 -8.79 -1.19
C THR A 242 -16.17 -9.09 -2.62
N THR A 243 -15.51 -8.12 -3.26
CA THR A 243 -14.95 -8.19 -4.61
C THR A 243 -13.41 -8.14 -4.62
N GLY A 244 -12.79 -8.18 -3.43
CA GLY A 244 -11.39 -8.50 -3.21
C GLY A 244 -10.51 -7.34 -2.72
N GLY A 245 -11.10 -6.25 -2.28
CA GLY A 245 -10.40 -5.29 -1.42
C GLY A 245 -10.83 -3.84 -1.60
N HIS A 246 -10.34 -2.99 -0.72
CA HIS A 246 -10.49 -1.54 -0.75
C HIS A 246 -9.15 -0.87 -0.48
N GLN A 247 -9.12 0.47 -0.58
CA GLN A 247 -7.96 1.34 -0.31
C GLN A 247 -6.64 0.95 -1.02
N GLY A 248 -6.14 1.89 -1.81
CA GLY A 248 -4.87 1.73 -2.50
C GLY A 248 -4.88 2.48 -3.81
N ALA A 249 -3.94 2.12 -4.68
CA ALA A 249 -3.77 2.79 -5.96
C ALA A 249 -3.24 1.81 -7.02
N LEU A 250 -2.96 2.37 -8.20
CA LEU A 250 -2.46 1.63 -9.35
C LEU A 250 -0.97 1.91 -9.58
N VAL A 251 -0.30 0.93 -10.17
CA VAL A 251 1.04 1.07 -10.74
C VAL A 251 1.02 0.56 -12.17
N ASP A 252 1.80 1.20 -13.03
CA ASP A 252 2.01 0.77 -14.40
C ASP A 252 3.21 -0.20 -14.50
N LEU A 253 3.19 -1.05 -15.52
CA LEU A 253 4.31 -1.88 -15.92
C LEU A 253 5.05 -1.25 -17.11
N PRO A 254 6.34 -1.59 -17.34
CA PRO A 254 7.10 -1.10 -18.50
C PRO A 254 6.45 -1.41 -19.86
N ASP A 255 5.60 -2.44 -19.93
CA ASP A 255 4.86 -2.82 -21.15
C ASP A 255 3.48 -2.14 -21.27
N GLY A 256 3.17 -1.18 -20.39
CA GLY A 256 1.93 -0.40 -20.43
C GLY A 256 0.72 -1.06 -19.76
N ARG A 257 0.84 -2.30 -19.26
CA ARG A 257 -0.19 -2.90 -18.41
C ARG A 257 -0.28 -2.17 -17.06
N TRP A 258 -1.42 -2.29 -16.40
CA TRP A 258 -1.67 -1.69 -15.08
C TRP A 258 -2.04 -2.78 -14.07
N PHE A 259 -1.58 -2.59 -12.84
CA PHE A 259 -1.97 -3.40 -11.70
C PHE A 259 -2.42 -2.50 -10.56
N GLY A 260 -3.46 -2.93 -9.85
CA GLY A 260 -3.95 -2.27 -8.66
C GLY A 260 -3.59 -3.04 -7.41
N PHE A 261 -3.28 -2.32 -6.34
CA PHE A 261 -3.03 -2.85 -5.00
C PHE A 261 -4.16 -2.41 -4.09
N VAL A 262 -4.71 -3.35 -3.34
CA VAL A 262 -5.76 -3.12 -2.34
C VAL A 262 -5.50 -3.94 -1.09
N MET A 263 -6.04 -3.47 0.02
CA MET A 263 -6.10 -4.25 1.25
C MET A 263 -7.47 -4.91 1.42
N GLU A 264 -7.53 -6.00 2.17
CA GLU A 264 -8.77 -6.71 2.55
C GLU A 264 -8.77 -6.95 4.06
N ASP A 265 -9.83 -6.52 4.75
CA ASP A 265 -9.97 -6.72 6.19
C ASP A 265 -10.21 -8.21 6.51
N SER A 266 -9.18 -8.88 7.03
CA SER A 266 -9.09 -10.35 7.10
C SER A 266 -9.11 -10.89 8.53
N GLY A 267 -9.87 -10.22 9.41
CA GLY A 267 -10.05 -10.61 10.80
C GLY A 267 -8.73 -10.66 11.59
N ALA A 268 -8.45 -11.79 12.23
CA ALA A 268 -7.29 -11.94 13.11
C ALA A 268 -5.94 -11.87 12.40
N ILE A 269 -5.90 -12.06 11.07
CA ILE A 269 -4.67 -11.92 10.27
C ILE A 269 -4.28 -10.43 10.15
N GLY A 270 -5.24 -9.51 10.25
CA GLY A 270 -5.06 -8.10 9.93
C GLY A 270 -5.57 -7.76 8.53
N ARG A 271 -4.91 -6.83 7.85
CA ARG A 271 -5.29 -6.32 6.52
C ARG A 271 -4.29 -6.81 5.49
N MET A 272 -4.69 -7.82 4.72
CA MET A 272 -3.83 -8.49 3.74
C MET A 272 -3.80 -7.71 2.44
N THR A 273 -2.70 -7.81 1.69
CA THR A 273 -2.58 -7.12 0.39
C THR A 273 -2.93 -8.05 -0.77
N ASN A 274 -3.92 -7.65 -1.56
CA ASN A 274 -4.27 -8.27 -2.83
C ASN A 274 -3.78 -7.40 -4.00
N ILE A 275 -3.45 -8.03 -5.14
CA ILE A 275 -3.20 -7.34 -6.41
C ILE A 275 -4.18 -7.78 -7.49
N SER A 276 -4.55 -6.84 -8.35
CA SER A 276 -5.44 -7.11 -9.48
C SER A 276 -4.85 -6.58 -10.77
N PRO A 277 -4.93 -7.31 -11.90
CA PRO A 277 -4.80 -6.68 -13.20
C PRO A 277 -5.86 -5.58 -13.32
N VAL A 278 -5.49 -4.48 -13.98
CA VAL A 278 -6.39 -3.38 -14.29
C VAL A 278 -6.32 -3.10 -15.78
N PHE A 279 -7.49 -3.12 -16.41
CA PHE A 279 -7.65 -2.67 -17.79
C PHE A 279 -8.51 -1.41 -17.81
N TRP A 280 -8.49 -0.70 -18.94
CA TRP A 280 -9.13 0.60 -19.05
C TRP A 280 -10.29 0.54 -20.04
N ARG A 281 -11.44 1.08 -19.66
CA ARG A 281 -12.63 1.21 -20.52
C ARG A 281 -13.19 2.62 -20.33
N ASP A 282 -13.36 3.35 -21.43
CA ASP A 282 -13.84 4.74 -21.42
C ASP A 282 -13.07 5.64 -20.44
N ASP A 283 -11.74 5.48 -20.37
CA ASP A 283 -10.85 6.17 -19.42
C ASP A 283 -11.19 5.97 -17.93
N TRP A 284 -11.80 4.84 -17.59
CA TRP A 284 -11.96 4.36 -16.23
C TRP A 284 -11.13 3.11 -15.98
N PRO A 285 -10.47 2.97 -14.82
CA PRO A 285 -9.84 1.73 -14.44
C PRO A 285 -10.94 0.70 -14.15
N VAL A 286 -10.73 -0.53 -14.62
CA VAL A 286 -11.58 -1.68 -14.33
C VAL A 286 -10.72 -2.75 -13.68
N TRP A 287 -11.00 -3.03 -12.42
CA TRP A 287 -10.31 -4.04 -11.64
C TRP A 287 -10.69 -5.45 -12.11
N GLY A 288 -9.72 -6.34 -12.25
CA GLY A 288 -9.92 -7.73 -12.66
C GLY A 288 -9.48 -8.01 -14.09
N THR A 289 -9.85 -9.18 -14.58
CA THR A 289 -9.53 -9.58 -15.97
C THR A 289 -10.66 -9.15 -16.91
N PRO A 290 -10.43 -9.07 -18.23
CA PRO A 290 -11.51 -8.85 -19.19
C PRO A 290 -12.63 -9.89 -19.12
N ALA A 291 -12.33 -11.12 -18.69
CA ALA A 291 -13.31 -12.20 -18.50
C ALA A 291 -14.09 -12.11 -17.18
N ALA A 292 -13.57 -11.39 -16.19
CA ALA A 292 -14.20 -11.21 -14.87
C ALA A 292 -13.98 -9.77 -14.36
N PRO A 293 -14.62 -8.76 -15.00
CA PRO A 293 -14.46 -7.36 -14.62
C PRO A 293 -15.14 -7.05 -13.28
N GLY A 294 -14.59 -6.07 -12.56
CA GLY A 294 -15.12 -5.61 -11.26
C GLY A 294 -14.79 -6.53 -10.09
N ARG A 295 -13.78 -7.40 -10.21
CA ARG A 295 -13.40 -8.33 -9.15
C ARG A 295 -11.90 -8.63 -9.20
N VAL A 296 -11.25 -8.57 -8.04
CA VAL A 296 -9.88 -9.03 -7.88
C VAL A 296 -9.85 -10.56 -8.03
N PRO A 297 -9.01 -11.12 -8.92
CA PRO A 297 -8.98 -12.55 -9.14
C PRO A 297 -8.35 -13.26 -7.93
N ARG A 298 -8.88 -14.43 -7.55
CA ARG A 298 -8.20 -15.30 -6.58
C ARG A 298 -6.87 -15.83 -7.12
N GLN A 299 -6.80 -16.09 -8.42
CA GLN A 299 -5.61 -16.52 -9.13
C GLN A 299 -5.59 -15.89 -10.53
N ALA A 300 -4.42 -15.47 -10.99
CA ALA A 300 -4.23 -14.95 -12.34
C ALA A 300 -2.80 -15.18 -12.84
N THR A 301 -2.53 -14.88 -14.11
CA THR A 301 -1.19 -14.92 -14.67
C THR A 301 -0.28 -13.93 -13.94
N LYS A 302 0.93 -14.39 -13.57
CA LYS A 302 1.93 -13.55 -12.92
C LYS A 302 2.30 -12.38 -13.84
N PRO A 303 2.31 -11.12 -13.35
CA PRO A 303 2.54 -9.95 -14.19
C PRO A 303 3.91 -9.97 -14.86
N ILE A 304 4.96 -10.35 -14.12
CA ILE A 304 6.34 -10.40 -14.62
C ILE A 304 6.94 -11.76 -14.24
N THR A 305 7.43 -12.50 -15.24
CA THR A 305 8.02 -13.84 -15.06
C THR A 305 9.55 -13.78 -14.93
N GLY A 306 10.18 -14.91 -14.61
CA GLY A 306 11.65 -15.01 -14.57
C GLY A 306 12.32 -14.52 -13.27
N HIS A 307 11.53 -14.07 -12.28
CA HIS A 307 12.02 -13.71 -10.96
C HIS A 307 11.91 -14.89 -9.99
N ARG A 308 12.94 -15.03 -9.13
CA ARG A 308 12.95 -16.04 -8.06
C ARG A 308 11.89 -15.70 -7.02
N PHE A 309 11.36 -16.75 -6.39
CA PHE A 309 10.51 -16.60 -5.22
C PHE A 309 11.23 -15.82 -4.13
N ALA A 310 10.51 -14.90 -3.50
CA ALA A 310 10.94 -14.17 -2.32
C ALA A 310 9.71 -13.78 -1.51
N GLU A 311 9.87 -13.79 -0.19
CA GLU A 311 8.87 -13.35 0.77
C GLU A 311 9.51 -12.47 1.83
N PRO A 312 8.75 -11.59 2.50
CA PRO A 312 9.23 -10.86 3.66
C PRO A 312 9.83 -11.81 4.70
N ALA A 313 10.88 -11.38 5.39
CA ALA A 313 11.49 -12.21 6.44
C ALA A 313 10.42 -12.59 7.49
N THR A 314 10.30 -13.88 7.75
CA THR A 314 9.36 -14.47 8.71
C THR A 314 10.04 -15.02 9.96
N SER A 315 11.38 -15.03 9.99
CA SER A 315 12.17 -15.49 11.14
C SER A 315 12.38 -14.39 12.18
N ASP A 316 12.49 -14.79 13.44
CA ASP A 316 12.95 -14.00 14.58
C ASP A 316 14.49 -13.99 14.70
N ASP A 317 15.20 -14.66 13.79
CA ASP A 317 16.64 -14.58 13.68
C ASP A 317 17.05 -13.16 13.23
N PHE A 318 17.58 -12.37 14.19
CA PHE A 318 17.92 -10.96 14.00
C PHE A 318 19.19 -10.69 13.17
N GLY A 319 19.81 -11.69 12.56
CA GLY A 319 20.99 -11.55 11.68
C GLY A 319 22.29 -11.16 12.38
#